data_AF-A0A8B6XHG4-F1
#
_entry.id   AF-A0A8B6XHG4-F1
#
_cell.length_a   1.000
_cell.length_b   1.000
_cell.length_c   1.000
_cell.angle_alpha   90.00
_cell.angle_beta   90.00
_cell.angle_gamma   90.00
#
_symmetry.space_group_name_H-M   'P 1'
#
loop_
_entity.id
_entity.type
_entity.pdbx_description
1 polymer ?
#
loop_
_entity_poly.entity_id
_entity_poly.type
_entity_poly.pdbx_seq_one_letter_code
_entity_poly.pdbx_strand_id
1 'polypeptide(L)'
;MADRLTQLQDALNQLAEHFCNSIGVIQQTAAVCTLQKNTNPKTEFDITQEGHAQLFATLISRTVKDIDYIIETLPSGKSNELQTKSLIQLEYENEVARKQLSQLVADGEELLSQIKNAISSVSNTVLSSKCTITKL
;
A
#
# COMPACT_ATOMS: atom_id res chain seq x y z
N MET A 1 2.69 5.43 0.91
CA MET A 1 2.26 4.22 0.19
C MET A 1 3.48 3.74 -0.59
N ALA A 2 4.34 2.94 0.07
CA ALA A 2 5.62 2.55 -0.51
C ALA A 2 5.37 1.54 -1.62
N ASP A 3 5.92 1.82 -2.81
CA ASP A 3 5.98 0.89 -3.93
C ASP A 3 6.59 -0.45 -3.46
N ARG A 4 6.20 -1.57 -4.08
CA ARG A 4 6.77 -2.89 -3.76
C ARG A 4 8.30 -2.89 -3.89
N LEU A 5 8.82 -2.10 -4.82
CA LEU A 5 10.27 -1.89 -4.95
C LEU A 5 10.87 -1.16 -3.74
N THR A 6 10.21 -0.12 -3.24
CA THR A 6 10.64 0.58 -2.02
C THR A 6 10.54 -0.34 -0.80
N GLN A 7 9.49 -1.16 -0.70
CA GLN A 7 9.36 -2.15 0.37
C GLN A 7 10.47 -3.22 0.32
N LEU A 8 10.86 -3.66 -0.87
CA LEU A 8 11.99 -4.56 -1.06
C LEU A 8 13.30 -3.91 -0.59
N GLN A 9 13.50 -2.63 -0.92
CA GLN A 9 14.68 -1.88 -0.50
C GLN A 9 14.74 -1.73 1.03
N ASP A 10 13.61 -1.43 1.67
CA ASP A 10 13.53 -1.33 3.13
C ASP A 10 13.79 -2.68 3.80
N ALA A 11 13.24 -3.77 3.27
CA ALA A 11 13.45 -5.12 3.79
C ALA A 11 14.90 -5.59 3.65
N LEU A 12 15.57 -5.27 2.53
CA LEU A 12 17.00 -5.53 2.35
C LEU A 12 17.87 -4.73 3.32
N ASN A 13 17.51 -3.47 3.57
CA ASN A 13 18.22 -2.64 4.53
C ASN A 13 18.08 -3.18 5.96
N GLN A 14 16.87 -3.62 6.34
CA GLN A 14 16.63 -4.29 7.63
C GLN A 14 17.38 -5.62 7.76
N LEU A 15 17.45 -6.40 6.67
CA LEU A 15 18.24 -7.64 6.65
C LEU A 15 19.73 -7.36 6.91
N ALA A 16 20.29 -6.34 6.25
CA ALA A 16 21.67 -5.93 6.44
C ALA A 16 21.94 -5.47 7.90
N GLU A 17 21.00 -4.73 8.48
CA GLU A 17 21.08 -4.32 9.89
C GLU A 17 21.05 -5.53 10.84
N HIS A 18 20.19 -6.52 10.59
CA HIS A 18 20.17 -7.76 11.37
C HIS A 18 21.47 -8.56 11.26
N PHE A 19 22.12 -8.59 10.09
CA PHE A 19 23.45 -9.19 9.94
C PHE A 19 24.53 -8.43 10.72
N CYS A 20 24.59 -7.10 10.59
CA CYS A 20 25.58 -6.31 11.32
C CYS A 20 25.41 -6.41 12.83
N ASN A 21 24.17 -6.32 13.32
CA ASN A 21 23.86 -6.40 14.75
C ASN A 21 24.13 -7.80 15.31
N SER A 22 23.79 -8.86 14.56
CA SER A 22 24.06 -10.23 14.98
C SER A 22 25.56 -10.52 15.04
N ILE A 23 26.35 -10.11 14.04
CA ILE A 23 27.80 -10.26 14.04
C ILE A 23 28.43 -9.48 15.19
N GLY A 24 27.98 -8.24 15.44
CA GLY A 24 28.46 -7.41 16.54
C GLY A 24 28.23 -8.05 17.91
N VAL A 25 27.02 -8.55 18.16
CA VAL A 25 26.67 -9.24 19.42
C VAL A 25 27.44 -10.55 19.56
N ILE A 26 27.54 -11.35 18.49
CA ILE A 26 28.30 -12.61 18.52
C ILE A 26 29.78 -12.33 18.79
N GLN A 27 30.38 -11.31 18.17
CA GLN A 27 31.79 -10.98 18.36
C GLN A 27 32.09 -10.37 19.73
N GLN A 28 31.19 -9.55 20.27
CA GLN A 28 31.32 -9.00 21.63
C GLN A 28 31.24 -10.10 22.69
N THR A 29 30.43 -11.12 22.45
CA THR A 29 30.20 -12.19 23.42
C THR A 29 31.08 -13.42 23.15
N ALA A 30 31.78 -13.48 22.01
CA ALA A 30 32.69 -14.57 21.68
C ALA A 30 33.91 -14.57 22.61
N ALA A 31 34.10 -15.68 23.34
CA ALA A 31 35.35 -15.93 24.06
C ALA A 31 36.46 -16.32 23.07
N VAL A 32 37.67 -15.77 23.26
CA VAL A 32 38.85 -16.19 22.51
C VAL A 32 39.18 -17.63 22.90
N CYS A 33 38.87 -18.59 22.03
CA CYS A 33 39.25 -19.99 22.23
C CYS A 33 40.78 -20.10 22.35
N THR A 34 41.29 -20.21 23.58
CA THR A 34 42.69 -20.55 23.83
C THR A 34 42.81 -22.07 23.74
N LEU A 35 43.55 -22.53 22.74
CA LEU A 35 43.73 -23.95 22.39
C LEU A 35 44.66 -24.69 23.36
N GLN A 36 44.52 -24.46 24.67
CA GLN A 36 45.22 -25.19 25.73
C GLN A 36 44.22 -25.70 26.75
N LYS A 37 43.83 -26.97 26.56
CA LYS A 37 43.12 -27.77 27.55
C LYS A 37 43.98 -27.92 28.80
N ASN A 38 43.84 -27.04 29.79
CA ASN A 38 43.93 -27.46 31.18
C ASN A 38 43.25 -26.49 32.13
N THR A 39 42.54 -27.07 33.09
CA THR A 39 41.96 -26.48 34.30
C THR A 39 40.82 -25.45 34.12
N ASN A 40 39.61 -25.97 34.35
CA ASN A 40 38.37 -25.31 34.77
C ASN A 40 38.37 -23.78 34.83
N PRO A 41 37.63 -23.14 33.92
CA PRO A 41 36.91 -21.93 34.26
C PRO A 41 35.43 -22.30 34.35
N LYS A 42 34.89 -22.34 35.57
CA LYS A 42 33.46 -22.05 35.76
C LYS A 42 33.27 -20.62 35.29
N THR A 43 33.03 -20.45 34.01
CA THR A 43 32.47 -19.21 33.50
C THR A 43 31.05 -19.56 33.20
N GLU A 44 30.14 -18.94 33.94
CA GLU A 44 28.70 -18.97 33.74
C GLU A 44 28.37 -18.33 32.38
N PHE A 45 28.83 -18.93 31.28
CA PHE A 45 28.45 -18.59 29.89
C PHE A 45 27.14 -19.28 29.52
N ASP A 46 26.28 -19.46 30.51
CA ASP A 46 25.06 -20.22 30.44
C ASP A 46 23.91 -19.33 29.95
N ILE A 47 23.20 -19.85 28.94
CA ILE A 47 21.81 -19.53 28.56
C ILE A 47 21.58 -18.33 27.63
N THR A 48 22.27 -17.18 27.75
CA THR A 48 21.97 -16.01 26.87
C THR A 48 22.59 -16.10 25.47
N GLN A 49 23.75 -16.74 25.31
CA GLN A 49 24.48 -16.87 24.04
C GLN A 49 23.72 -17.65 22.97
N GLU A 50 23.22 -18.84 23.33
CA GLU A 50 22.41 -19.67 22.41
C GLU A 50 21.10 -18.96 22.05
N GLY A 51 20.49 -18.26 23.01
CA GLY A 51 19.27 -17.50 22.79
C GLY A 51 19.43 -16.36 21.79
N HIS A 52 20.50 -15.57 21.89
CA HIS A 52 20.73 -14.44 20.97
C HIS A 52 21.05 -14.90 19.55
N ALA A 53 21.91 -15.91 19.39
CA ALA A 53 22.22 -16.46 18.07
C ALA A 53 20.97 -17.04 17.38
N GLN A 54 20.15 -17.79 18.14
CA GLN A 54 18.93 -18.38 17.61
C GLN A 54 17.82 -17.34 17.34
N LEU A 55 17.73 -16.28 18.15
CA LEU A 55 16.84 -15.15 17.91
C LEU A 55 17.22 -14.43 16.62
N PHE A 56 18.50 -14.10 16.41
CA PHE A 56 18.96 -13.46 15.18
C PHE A 56 18.78 -14.37 13.96
N ALA A 57 19.07 -15.67 14.08
CA ALA A 57 18.81 -16.62 13.01
C ALA A 57 17.31 -16.66 12.62
N THR A 58 16.42 -16.56 13.61
CA THR A 58 14.97 -16.50 13.37
C THR A 58 14.56 -15.20 12.68
N LEU A 59 15.09 -14.06 13.12
CA LEU A 59 14.82 -12.74 12.52
C LEU A 59 15.31 -12.65 11.07
N ILE A 60 16.54 -13.12 10.80
CA ILE A 60 17.12 -13.21 9.46
C ILE A 60 16.28 -14.13 8.57
N SER A 61 15.95 -15.34 9.04
CA SER A 61 15.15 -16.31 8.27
C SER A 61 13.76 -15.78 7.94
N ARG A 62 13.15 -15.00 8.84
CA ARG A 62 11.86 -14.35 8.61
C ARG A 62 11.98 -13.23 7.59
N THR A 63 12.96 -12.35 7.74
CA THR A 63 13.17 -11.21 6.83
C THR A 63 13.48 -11.68 5.40
N VAL A 64 14.24 -12.76 5.25
CA VAL A 64 14.51 -13.37 3.93
C VAL A 64 13.23 -13.93 3.29
N LYS A 65 12.37 -14.60 4.06
CA LYS A 65 11.07 -15.06 3.55
C LYS A 65 10.15 -13.91 3.16
N ASP A 66 10.18 -12.82 3.92
CA ASP A 66 9.41 -11.62 3.60
C ASP A 66 9.94 -10.98 2.30
N ILE A 67 11.26 -10.98 2.08
CA ILE A 67 11.90 -10.56 0.80
C ILE A 67 11.46 -11.47 -0.35
N ASP A 68 11.51 -12.79 -0.19
CA ASP A 68 11.08 -13.75 -1.21
C ASP A 68 9.60 -13.55 -1.59
N TYR A 69 8.74 -13.35 -0.59
CA TYR A 69 7.34 -13.03 -0.82
C TYR A 69 7.16 -11.71 -1.58
N ILE A 70 7.91 -10.66 -1.22
CA ILE A 70 7.85 -9.39 -1.93
C ILE A 70 8.26 -9.59 -3.40
N ILE A 71 9.32 -10.37 -3.67
CA ILE A 71 9.78 -10.70 -5.02
C ILE A 71 8.70 -11.46 -5.81
N GLU A 72 8.04 -12.45 -5.22
CA GLU A 72 6.95 -13.19 -5.87
C GLU A 72 5.74 -12.29 -6.16
N THR A 73 5.49 -11.30 -5.31
CA THR A 73 4.39 -10.33 -5.50
C THR A 73 4.74 -9.18 -6.43
N LEU A 74 5.97 -9.11 -6.94
CA LEU A 74 6.33 -8.11 -7.94
C LEU A 74 5.42 -8.33 -9.16
N PRO A 75 4.76 -7.27 -9.66
CA PRO A 75 4.00 -7.37 -10.90
C PRO A 75 4.95 -7.88 -11.97
N SER A 76 4.68 -9.09 -12.47
CA SER A 76 5.54 -9.74 -13.45
C SER A 76 5.77 -8.79 -14.62
N GLY A 77 7.05 -8.59 -14.96
CA GLY A 77 7.49 -7.73 -16.04
C GLY A 77 6.96 -8.22 -17.38
N LYS A 78 5.70 -7.91 -17.69
CA LYS A 78 5.16 -7.99 -19.04
C LYS A 78 6.05 -7.09 -19.89
N SER A 79 6.51 -7.58 -21.05
CA SER A 79 7.31 -6.80 -21.99
C SER A 79 6.74 -5.37 -22.12
N ASN A 80 7.61 -4.36 -22.12
CA ASN A 80 7.22 -2.95 -22.20
C ASN A 80 6.16 -2.71 -23.29
N GLU A 81 6.23 -3.47 -24.40
CA GLU A 81 5.24 -3.39 -25.48
C GLU A 81 3.83 -3.86 -25.10
N LEU A 82 3.71 -4.93 -24.32
CA LEU A 82 2.42 -5.42 -23.81
C LEU A 82 1.83 -4.44 -22.79
N GLN A 83 2.68 -3.81 -21.97
CA GLN A 83 2.25 -2.80 -21.02
C GLN A 83 1.74 -1.55 -21.75
N THR A 84 2.48 -1.06 -22.76
CA THR A 84 2.06 0.08 -23.58
C THR A 84 0.75 -0.21 -24.31
N LYS A 85 0.60 -1.41 -24.89
CA LYS A 85 -0.68 -1.82 -25.53
C LYS A 85 -1.84 -1.86 -24.54
N SER A 86 -1.62 -2.41 -23.35
CA SER A 86 -2.64 -2.42 -22.30
C SER A 86 -2.99 -1.01 -21.82
N LEU A 87 -2.01 -0.11 -21.76
CA LEU A 87 -2.22 1.29 -21.36
C LEU A 87 -3.07 2.02 -22.41
N ILE A 88 -2.75 1.89 -23.70
CA ILE A 88 -3.55 2.47 -24.79
C ILE A 88 -5.00 1.94 -24.75
N GLN A 89 -5.18 0.64 -24.49
CA GLN A 89 -6.53 0.06 -24.37
C GLN A 89 -7.29 0.66 -23.17
N LEU A 90 -6.64 0.79 -22.02
CA LEU A 90 -7.25 1.39 -20.82
C LEU A 90 -7.58 2.88 -21.05
N GLU A 91 -6.75 3.64 -21.75
CA GLU A 91 -7.04 5.02 -22.12
C GLU A 91 -8.27 5.12 -23.01
N TYR A 92 -8.39 4.22 -24.00
CA TYR A 92 -9.57 4.16 -24.86
C TYR A 92 -10.84 3.83 -24.08
N GLU A 93 -10.79 2.80 -23.22
CA GLU A 93 -11.91 2.43 -22.36
C GLU A 93 -12.30 3.58 -21.41
N ASN A 94 -11.32 4.30 -20.86
CA ASN A 94 -11.56 5.45 -20.00
C ASN A 94 -12.21 6.61 -20.77
N GLU A 95 -11.75 6.88 -21.99
CA GLU A 95 -12.34 7.93 -22.84
C GLU A 95 -13.81 7.62 -23.18
N VAL A 96 -14.13 6.36 -23.50
CA VAL A 96 -15.50 5.91 -23.77
C VAL A 96 -16.36 6.06 -22.52
N ALA A 97 -15.90 5.57 -21.37
CA ALA A 97 -16.61 5.70 -20.10
C ALA A 97 -16.84 7.18 -19.72
N ARG A 98 -15.84 8.05 -19.95
CA ARG A 98 -15.95 9.49 -19.72
C ARG A 98 -16.99 10.15 -20.62
N LYS A 99 -17.05 9.77 -21.90
CA LYS A 99 -18.07 10.28 -22.83
C LYS A 99 -19.48 9.86 -22.39
N GLN A 100 -19.66 8.60 -22.02
CA GLN A 100 -20.94 8.11 -21.52
C GLN A 100 -21.37 8.84 -20.25
N LEU A 101 -20.44 9.03 -19.31
CA LEU A 101 -20.70 9.79 -18.09
C LEU A 101 -21.06 11.25 -18.41
N SER A 102 -20.35 11.89 -19.34
CA SER A 102 -20.64 13.27 -19.75
C SER A 102 -22.03 13.42 -20.37
N GLN A 103 -22.45 12.47 -21.18
CA GLN A 103 -23.78 12.47 -21.78
C GLN A 103 -24.86 12.27 -20.70
N LEU A 104 -24.65 11.30 -19.80
CA LEU A 104 -25.58 11.05 -18.70
C LEU A 104 -25.72 12.26 -17.77
N VAL A 105 -24.63 12.98 -17.50
CA VAL A 105 -24.65 14.22 -16.72
C VAL A 105 -25.43 15.32 -17.45
N ALA A 106 -25.21 15.50 -18.76
CA ALA A 106 -25.95 16.49 -19.55
C ALA A 106 -27.46 16.20 -19.58
N ASP A 107 -27.85 14.95 -19.82
CA ASP A 107 -29.26 14.52 -19.78
C ASP A 107 -29.86 14.71 -18.37
N GLY A 108 -29.09 14.43 -17.32
CA GLY A 108 -29.47 14.65 -15.93
C GLY A 108 -29.68 16.13 -15.59
N GLU A 109 -28.81 17.02 -16.09
CA GLU A 109 -28.93 18.47 -15.93
C GLU A 109 -30.16 19.02 -16.66
N GLU A 110 -30.45 18.51 -17.86
CA GLU A 110 -31.66 18.90 -18.61
C GLU A 110 -32.93 18.52 -17.83
N LEU A 111 -33.00 17.28 -17.35
CA LEU A 111 -34.14 16.81 -16.56
C LEU A 111 -34.30 17.63 -15.28
N LEU A 112 -33.20 17.96 -14.59
CA LEU A 112 -33.22 18.80 -13.40
C LEU A 112 -33.72 20.22 -13.71
N SER A 113 -33.34 20.78 -14.85
CA SER A 113 -33.82 22.08 -15.33
C SER A 113 -35.34 22.04 -15.60
N GLN A 114 -35.84 20.99 -16.23
CA GLN A 114 -37.27 20.80 -16.46
C GLN A 114 -38.07 20.71 -15.14
N ILE A 115 -37.57 19.94 -14.17
CA ILE A 115 -38.18 19.84 -12.84
C ILE A 115 -38.18 21.21 -12.14
N LYS A 116 -37.06 21.94 -12.19
CA LYS A 116 -36.95 23.28 -11.60
C LYS A 116 -37.94 24.26 -12.24
N ASN A 117 -38.12 24.21 -13.55
CA ASN A 117 -39.07 25.03 -14.27
C ASN A 117 -40.53 24.69 -13.90
N ALA A 118 -40.85 23.40 -13.79
CA ALA A 118 -42.16 22.94 -13.34
C ALA A 118 -42.48 23.42 -11.92
N ILE A 119 -41.53 23.29 -10.98
CA ILE A 119 -41.69 23.79 -9.60
C ILE A 119 -41.87 25.31 -9.59
N SER A 120 -41.09 26.04 -10.39
CA SER A 120 -41.20 27.50 -10.49
C SER A 120 -42.56 27.93 -11.05
N SER A 121 -43.08 27.22 -12.05
CA SER A 121 -44.42 27.46 -12.62
C SER A 121 -45.53 27.22 -11.59
N VAL A 122 -45.46 26.11 -10.85
CA VAL A 122 -46.42 25.81 -9.76
C VAL A 122 -46.36 26.89 -8.68
N SER A 123 -45.16 27.28 -8.24
CA SER A 123 -44.97 28.35 -7.25
C SER A 123 -45.56 29.68 -7.72
N ASN A 124 -45.30 30.08 -8.98
CA ASN A 124 -45.86 31.31 -9.56
C ASN A 124 -47.39 31.26 -9.69
N THR A 125 -47.95 30.10 -10.02
CA THR A 125 -49.41 29.91 -10.12
C THR A 125 -50.07 30.04 -8.75
N VAL A 126 -49.46 29.48 -7.70
CA VAL A 126 -49.93 29.58 -6.31
C VAL A 126 -49.81 31.01 -5.79
N LEU A 127 -48.71 31.71 -6.09
CA LEU A 127 -48.54 33.12 -5.73
C LEU A 127 -49.58 34.02 -6.44
N SER A 128 -49.83 33.80 -7.72
CA SER A 128 -50.81 34.57 -8.51
C SER A 128 -52.25 34.33 -8.05
N SER A 129 -52.60 33.08 -7.75
CA SER A 129 -53.93 32.72 -7.23
C SER A 129 -54.16 33.30 -5.83
N LYS A 130 -53.17 33.25 -4.93
CA LYS A 130 -53.26 33.92 -3.62
C LYS A 130 -53.39 35.44 -3.74
N CYS A 131 -52.66 36.09 -4.64
CA CYS A 131 -52.76 37.54 -4.86
C CYS A 131 -54.15 37.98 -5.37
N THR A 132 -54.81 37.13 -6.15
CA THR A 132 -56.17 37.41 -6.67
C THR A 132 -57.23 37.30 -5.58
N ILE A 133 -57.06 36.36 -4.64
CA ILE A 133 -57.99 36.18 -3.51
C ILE A 133 -57.94 37.36 -2.52
N THR A 134 -56.81 38.06 -2.39
CA THR A 134 -56.70 39.24 -1.50
C THR A 134 -57.29 40.53 -2.10
N LYS A 135 -57.71 40.52 -3.37
CA LYS A 135 -58.29 41.69 -4.07
C LYS A 135 -59.82 41.65 -4.19
N LEU A 136 -60.48 40.58 -3.74
CA LEU A 136 -61.93 40.52 -3.52
C LEU A 136 -62.24 40.76 -2.04
#